data_AF-A0A0A3XNI0-F1
#
_entry.id   AF-A0A0A3XNI0-F1
#
_cell.length_a   1.000
_cell.length_b   1.000
_cell.length_c   1.000
_cell.angle_alpha   90.00
_cell.angle_beta   90.00
_cell.angle_gamma   90.00
#
_symmetry.space_group_name_H-M   'P 1'
#
loop_
_entity.id
_entity.type
_entity.pdbx_description
1 polymer ?
#
loop_
_entity_poly.entity_id
_entity_poly.type
_entity_poly.pdbx_seq_one_letter_code
_entity_poly.pdbx_strand_id
1 'polypeptide(L)'
;MFRCKIFFHVGNELSLKTHASKGEAWIDGSGLNIRGLDGTFLIPRADIQKVDMYRFHGLGRVIQVDHSNGRLFLAATRLMIGQFALINFFRTGKLHRVLLGTLPTG
;
A
#
# COMPACT_ATOMS: atom_id res chain seq x y z
N MET A 1 14.81 6.46 -4.54
CA MET A 1 13.56 5.82 -5.02
C MET A 1 13.37 4.47 -4.32
N PHE A 2 12.24 4.24 -3.66
CA PHE A 2 11.93 2.96 -3.00
C PHE A 2 10.85 2.23 -3.79
N ARG A 3 11.11 0.97 -4.16
CA ARG A 3 10.18 0.10 -4.91
C ARG A 3 10.11 -1.27 -4.26
N CYS A 4 8.92 -1.85 -4.18
CA CYS A 4 8.73 -3.19 -3.61
C CYS A 4 7.52 -3.91 -4.20
N LYS A 5 7.56 -5.25 -4.16
CA LYS A 5 6.39 -6.10 -4.42
C LYS A 5 5.40 -5.95 -3.26
N ILE A 6 4.13 -5.86 -3.59
CA ILE A 6 3.04 -5.66 -2.63
C ILE A 6 1.88 -6.61 -2.91
N PHE A 7 1.02 -6.79 -1.91
CA PHE A 7 -0.40 -6.96 -2.18
C PHE A 7 -1.07 -5.59 -2.06
N PHE A 8 -2.19 -5.39 -2.76
CA PHE A 8 -3.00 -4.19 -2.60
C PHE A 8 -4.50 -4.48 -2.80
N HIS A 9 -5.34 -3.63 -2.24
CA HIS A 9 -6.78 -3.63 -2.41
C HIS A 9 -7.30 -2.20 -2.41
N VAL A 10 -8.10 -1.84 -3.42
CA VAL A 10 -8.83 -0.58 -3.48
C VAL A 10 -10.26 -0.84 -3.01
N GLY A 11 -10.67 -0.19 -1.93
CA GLY A 11 -11.97 -0.43 -1.31
C GLY A 11 -12.07 0.14 0.10
N ASN A 12 -13.30 0.17 0.63
CA ASN A 12 -13.60 0.83 1.90
C ASN A 12 -13.14 0.03 3.13
N GLU A 13 -12.97 -1.29 2.99
CA GLU A 13 -12.61 -2.19 4.08
C GLU A 13 -11.56 -3.23 3.68
N LEU A 14 -10.89 -3.79 4.68
CA LEU A 14 -10.01 -4.95 4.55
C LEU A 14 -10.51 -6.04 5.50
N SER A 15 -11.07 -7.11 4.93
CA SER A 15 -11.62 -8.25 5.67
C SER A 15 -11.04 -9.56 5.14
N LEU A 16 -11.35 -10.68 5.80
CA LEU A 16 -10.94 -12.02 5.33
C LEU A 16 -11.56 -12.41 3.98
N LYS A 17 -12.62 -11.72 3.54
CA LYS A 17 -13.26 -11.90 2.24
C LYS A 17 -12.63 -11.04 1.14
N THR A 18 -11.73 -10.12 1.49
CA THR A 18 -11.09 -9.23 0.53
C THR A 18 -10.20 -10.03 -0.43
N HIS A 19 -10.48 -9.90 -1.72
CA HIS A 19 -9.61 -10.40 -2.77
C HIS A 19 -8.52 -9.37 -3.04
N ALA A 20 -7.31 -9.66 -2.57
CA ALA A 20 -6.16 -8.79 -2.75
C ALA A 20 -5.51 -9.02 -4.12
N SER A 21 -5.15 -7.92 -4.77
CA SER A 21 -4.34 -7.92 -5.98
C SER A 21 -2.85 -7.96 -5.64
N LYS A 22 -2.07 -8.57 -6.53
CA LYS A 22 -0.60 -8.58 -6.45
C LYS A 22 -0.04 -7.50 -7.35
N GLY A 23 1.02 -6.83 -6.92
CA GLY A 23 1.65 -5.80 -7.74
C GLY A 23 2.98 -5.30 -7.20
N GLU A 24 3.33 -4.09 -7.63
CA GLU A 24 4.48 -3.34 -7.13
C GLU A 24 4.07 -1.92 -6.76
N ALA A 25 4.60 -1.41 -5.66
CA ALA A 25 4.52 0.01 -5.29
C ALA A 25 5.88 0.67 -5.43
N TRP A 26 5.88 1.93 -5.87
CA TRP A 26 7.00 2.84 -5.66
C TRP A 26 6.50 4.25 -5.40
N ILE A 27 7.38 5.06 -4.81
CA ILE A 27 7.10 6.45 -4.50
C ILE A 27 8.18 7.30 -5.16
N ASP A 28 7.72 8.35 -5.84
CA ASP A 28 8.54 9.39 -6.45
C ASP A 28 7.94 10.78 -6.16
N GLY A 29 8.45 11.83 -6.82
CA GLY A 29 8.00 13.20 -6.59
C GLY A 29 6.53 13.46 -6.92
N SER A 30 5.89 12.60 -7.73
CA SER A 30 4.48 12.74 -8.13
C SER A 30 3.50 12.14 -7.11
N GLY A 31 3.91 11.11 -6.36
CA GLY A 31 3.06 10.42 -5.39
C GLY A 31 3.31 8.92 -5.29
N LEU A 32 2.26 8.18 -4.93
CA LEU A 32 2.30 6.73 -4.80
C LEU A 32 1.86 6.06 -6.10
N ASN A 33 2.79 5.37 -6.75
CA ASN A 33 2.52 4.60 -7.95
C ASN A 33 2.29 3.13 -7.61
N ILE A 34 1.26 2.54 -8.21
CA ILE A 34 0.90 1.12 -8.06
C ILE A 34 0.80 0.50 -9.45
N ARG A 35 1.53 -0.60 -9.66
CA ARG A 35 1.39 -1.45 -10.85
C ARG A 35 0.83 -2.80 -10.45
N GLY A 36 -0.40 -3.08 -10.88
CA GLY A 36 -1.07 -4.38 -10.76
C GLY A 36 -1.02 -5.17 -12.06
N LEU A 37 -1.81 -6.24 -12.14
CA LEU A 37 -2.00 -7.02 -13.36
C LEU A 37 -2.73 -6.21 -14.44
N ASP A 38 -3.75 -5.45 -14.02
CA ASP A 38 -4.68 -4.74 -14.94
C ASP A 38 -4.17 -3.36 -15.38
N GLY A 39 -2.96 -2.97 -14.94
CA GLY A 39 -2.34 -1.71 -15.32
C GLY A 39 -1.59 -1.01 -14.20
N THR A 40 -1.27 0.26 -14.45
CA THR A 40 -0.60 1.14 -13.49
C THR A 40 -1.49 2.33 -13.18
N PHE A 41 -1.57 2.70 -11.91
CA PHE A 41 -2.25 3.92 -11.48
C PHE A 41 -1.37 4.70 -10.48
N LEU A 42 -1.60 6.01 -10.44
CA LEU A 42 -0.94 6.96 -9.56
C LEU A 42 -1.97 7.51 -8.59
N ILE A 43 -1.64 7.54 -7.30
CA ILE A 43 -2.30 8.40 -6.31
C ILE A 43 -1.41 9.63 -6.16
N PRO A 44 -1.79 10.78 -6.74
CA PRO A 44 -1.03 12.01 -6.65
C PRO A 44 -0.76 12.39 -5.20
N ARG A 45 0.40 12.97 -4.94
CA ARG A 45 0.77 13.45 -3.60
C ARG A 45 -0.29 14.37 -2.99
N ALA A 46 -0.85 15.26 -3.80
CA ALA A 46 -1.88 16.21 -3.38
C ALA A 46 -3.21 15.55 -3.01
N ASP A 47 -3.45 14.34 -3.51
CA ASP A 47 -4.68 13.59 -3.25
C ASP A 47 -4.59 12.74 -1.98
N ILE A 48 -3.39 12.49 -1.43
CA ILE A 48 -3.19 11.69 -0.22
C ILE A 48 -3.62 12.52 1.00
N GLN A 49 -4.70 12.08 1.65
CA GLN A 49 -5.30 12.77 2.80
C GLN A 49 -4.80 12.17 4.13
N LYS A 50 -4.64 10.85 4.18
CA LYS A 50 -4.25 10.14 5.40
C LYS A 50 -3.46 8.89 5.08
N VAL A 51 -2.49 8.57 5.93
CA VAL A 51 -1.73 7.31 5.87
C VAL A 51 -1.69 6.70 7.27
N ASP A 52 -2.32 5.54 7.43
CA ASP A 52 -2.34 4.77 8.68
C ASP A 52 -1.62 3.43 8.52
N MET A 53 -1.16 2.86 9.64
CA MET A 53 -0.58 1.51 9.67
C MET A 53 -1.29 0.63 10.68
N TYR A 54 -1.99 -0.38 10.17
CA TYR A 54 -2.56 -1.45 10.97
C TYR A 54 -1.54 -2.53 11.26
N ARG A 55 -1.51 -2.99 12.50
CA ARG A 55 -0.67 -4.10 12.97
C ARG A 55 -1.59 -5.26 13.32
N PHE A 56 -1.57 -6.30 12.51
CA PHE A 56 -2.28 -7.53 12.80
C PHE A 56 -1.33 -8.44 13.58
N HIS A 57 -1.62 -8.62 14.87
CA HIS A 57 -0.81 -9.45 15.76
C HIS A 57 -0.60 -10.83 15.14
N GLY A 58 0.66 -11.19 14.86
CA GLY A 58 1.05 -12.46 14.22
C GLY A 58 0.94 -12.51 12.69
N LEU A 59 0.25 -11.59 12.03
CA LEU A 59 -0.03 -11.61 10.58
C LEU A 59 0.77 -10.57 9.78
N GLY A 60 1.11 -9.44 10.39
CA GLY A 60 1.99 -8.44 9.79
C GLY A 60 1.50 -7.00 9.90
N ARG A 61 1.95 -6.15 8.97
CA ARG A 61 1.57 -4.74 8.86
C ARG A 61 0.86 -4.51 7.56
N VAL A 62 -0.18 -3.68 7.58
CA VAL A 62 -0.86 -3.18 6.38
C VAL A 62 -0.96 -1.67 6.50
N ILE A 63 -0.73 -0.99 5.38
CA ILE A 63 -0.85 0.45 5.26
C ILE A 63 -2.23 0.73 4.67
N GLN A 64 -2.95 1.67 5.26
CA GLN A 64 -4.12 2.30 4.64
C GLN A 64 -3.71 3.68 4.15
N VAL A 65 -4.07 3.99 2.91
CA VAL A 65 -3.91 5.30 2.30
C VAL A 65 -5.29 5.79 1.91
N ASP A 66 -5.79 6.81 2.60
CA ASP A 66 -7.02 7.50 2.23
C ASP A 66 -6.64 8.64 1.27
N HIS A 67 -7.34 8.72 0.15
CA HIS A 67 -7.12 9.71 -0.90
C HIS A 67 -8.45 10.23 -1.46
N SER A 68 -8.40 11.30 -2.27
CA SER A 68 -9.59 11.96 -2.85
C SER A 68 -10.58 10.99 -3.52
N ASN A 69 -10.06 9.99 -4.23
CA ASN A 69 -10.83 8.99 -4.96
C ASN A 69 -11.12 7.68 -4.18
N GLY A 70 -10.87 7.64 -2.87
CA GLY A 70 -11.20 6.48 -2.03
C GLY A 70 -10.05 6.01 -1.13
N ARG A 71 -9.94 4.69 -0.97
CA ARG A 71 -9.05 4.06 0.00
C ARG A 71 -8.28 2.92 -0.61
N LEU A 72 -6.98 2.89 -0.32
CA LEU A 72 -6.04 1.84 -0.72
C LEU A 72 -5.47 1.16 0.52
N PHE A 73 -5.60 -0.16 0.59
CA PHE A 73 -4.85 -1.00 1.52
C PHE A 73 -3.68 -1.66 0.80
N LEU A 74 -2.49 -1.63 1.38
CA LEU A 74 -1.32 -2.28 0.79
C LEU A 74 -0.29 -2.73 1.83
N ALA A 75 0.45 -3.78 1.50
CA ALA A 75 1.64 -4.16 2.25
C ALA A 75 2.70 -4.78 1.34
N ALA A 76 3.97 -4.57 1.69
CA ALA A 76 5.06 -5.24 1.00
C ALA A 76 5.01 -6.75 1.26
N THR A 77 5.21 -7.55 0.23
CA THR A 77 5.18 -9.02 0.32
C THR A 77 6.58 -9.60 0.15
N ARG A 78 6.87 -10.68 0.86
CA ARG A 78 8.01 -11.58 0.57
C ARG A 78 7.61 -12.56 -0.54
N LEU A 79 6.40 -13.09 -0.42
CA LEU A 79 5.81 -14.05 -1.34
C LEU A 79 4.30 -13.84 -1.39
N MET A 80 3.69 -14.14 -2.53
CA MET A 80 2.24 -14.18 -2.67
C MET A 80 1.88 -15.28 -3.68
N ILE A 81 1.07 -16.25 -3.24
CA ILE A 81 0.55 -17.39 -4.00
C ILE A 81 -0.99 -17.32 -3.94
N GLY A 82 -1.63 -17.07 -5.08
CA GLY A 82 -3.06 -16.77 -5.10
C GLY A 82 -3.39 -15.61 -4.16
N GLN A 83 -4.33 -15.83 -3.24
CA GLN A 83 -4.77 -14.85 -2.24
C GLN A 83 -3.91 -14.84 -0.96
N PHE A 84 -2.99 -15.79 -0.79
CA PHE A 84 -2.15 -15.89 0.40
C PHE A 84 -0.88 -15.05 0.24
N ALA A 85 -0.74 -14.01 1.07
CA ALA A 85 0.39 -13.10 1.06
C ALA A 85 1.23 -13.25 2.34
N LEU A 86 2.52 -13.55 2.18
CA LEU A 86 3.48 -13.48 3.27
C LEU A 86 4.04 -12.06 3.36
N ILE A 87 3.67 -11.33 4.41
CA ILE A 87 4.00 -9.92 4.56
C ILE A 87 5.47 -9.71 4.94
N ASN A 88 6.11 -8.74 4.31
CA ASN A 88 7.44 -8.26 4.68
C ASN A 88 7.33 -7.09 5.67
N PHE A 89 7.28 -7.41 6.97
CA PHE A 89 7.10 -6.43 8.05
C PHE A 89 8.03 -5.22 7.98
N PHE A 90 9.33 -5.44 7.70
CA PHE A 90 10.32 -4.37 7.62
C PHE A 90 10.13 -3.51 6.37
N ARG A 91 9.90 -4.13 5.20
CA ARG A 91 9.65 -3.38 3.96
C ARG A 91 8.34 -2.60 4.02
N THR A 92 7.28 -3.15 4.62
CA THR A 92 6.04 -2.40 4.86
C THR A 92 6.29 -1.20 5.78
N GLY A 93 7.06 -1.38 6.86
CA GLY A 93 7.45 -0.25 7.72
C GLY A 93 8.31 0.80 7.03
N LYS A 94 9.13 0.41 6.04
CA LYS A 94 9.88 1.36 5.19
C LYS A 94 8.97 2.08 4.21
N LEU A 95 8.06 1.36 3.55
CA LEU A 95 7.06 1.93 2.65
C LEU A 95 6.20 2.98 3.36
N HIS A 96 5.70 2.65 4.55
CA HIS A 96 4.92 3.56 5.39
C HIS A 96 5.69 4.84 5.73
N ARG A 97 6.96 4.71 6.13
CA ARG A 97 7.81 5.89 6.43
C ARG A 97 8.02 6.78 5.21
N VAL A 98 8.23 6.19 4.03
CA VAL A 98 8.38 6.97 2.79
C VAL A 98 7.06 7.65 2.42
N LEU A 99 5.91 6.99 2.58
CA LEU A 99 4.59 7.59 2.37
C LEU A 99 4.32 8.77 3.31
N LEU A 100 4.62 8.62 4.59
CA LEU A 100 4.48 9.74 5.54
C LEU A 100 5.34 10.94 5.14
N GLY A 101 6.56 10.70 4.63
CA GLY A 101 7.42 11.75 4.08
C GLY A 101 6.87 12.44 2.83
N THR A 102 5.83 11.89 2.19
CA THR A 102 5.12 12.53 1.08
C THR A 102 3.91 13.33 1.51
N LEU A 103 3.47 13.30 2.76
CA LEU A 103 2.40 14.19 3.18
C LEU A 103 2.88 15.65 3.12
N PRO A 104 2.01 16.62 2.78
CA PRO A 104 2.34 18.02 3.00
C PRO A 104 2.59 18.20 4.51
N THR A 105 3.76 18.70 4.88
CA THR A 105 3.92 19.36 6.18
C THR A 105 3.04 20.60 6.12
N GLY A 106 1.98 20.62 6.92
CA GLY A 106 1.19 21.84 7.15
C GLY A 106 2.05 22.98 7.68
#